data_AF-A0A9D5VRS4-F1
#
_entry.id   AF-A0A9D5VRS4-F1
#
_cell.length_a   1.000
_cell.length_b   1.000
_cell.length_c   1.000
_cell.angle_alpha   90.00
_cell.angle_beta   90.00
_cell.angle_gamma   90.00
#
_symmetry.space_group_name_H-M   'P 1'
#
loop_
_entity.id
_entity.type
_entity.pdbx_description
1 polymer ?
#
loop_
_entity_poly.entity_id
_entity_poly.type
_entity_poly.pdbx_seq_one_letter_code
_entity_poly.pdbx_strand_id
1 'polypeptide(L)'
;MSIKKIMIFILFLGIIGCGSKVISTDNISNRNDLRKLEVGYEAFHDKNYKKASVIFDILTKKSKNEDIKRQALYNLACTKLILATNPEEFSEAMTIWNKWSDLSDKGLKSEDPRMYKPMFSKILTYMQCKLFEESLAQEEGTEDEEPSEPEVTNSNDKDISKARMAAIEAKKLANKYNTTIKAKDKEIRLLKSQMEKMKKDVDTLKNQLNTLEKIHQKIQEKKKEITSN
;
A
#
# COMPACT_ATOMS: atom_id res chain seq x y z
N MET A 1 -71.53 27.01 7.71
CA MET A 1 -70.71 26.80 6.49
C MET A 1 -69.25 26.95 6.90
N SER A 2 -68.45 25.89 6.75
CA SER A 2 -67.29 25.61 7.60
C SER A 2 -66.05 26.48 7.32
N ILE A 3 -65.42 26.99 8.39
CA ILE A 3 -64.17 27.78 8.46
C ILE A 3 -63.01 27.11 7.69
N LYS A 4 -63.11 25.81 7.41
CA LYS A 4 -62.14 25.05 6.60
C LYS A 4 -62.06 25.46 5.12
N LYS A 5 -63.00 26.23 4.58
CA LYS A 5 -62.92 26.72 3.19
C LYS A 5 -62.19 28.07 3.02
N ILE A 6 -61.96 28.82 4.10
CA ILE A 6 -61.24 30.11 4.03
C ILE A 6 -59.72 29.91 4.15
N MET A 7 -59.26 28.81 4.73
CA MET A 7 -57.83 28.54 4.92
C MET A 7 -57.14 27.86 3.71
N ILE A 8 -57.86 27.64 2.61
CA ILE A 8 -57.31 27.11 1.35
C ILE A 8 -57.12 28.21 0.29
N PHE A 9 -57.55 29.45 0.57
CA PHE A 9 -57.37 30.60 -0.33
C PHE A 9 -56.09 31.42 -0.05
N ILE A 10 -55.26 30.98 0.92
CA ILE A 10 -53.90 31.50 1.16
C ILE A 10 -52.86 30.49 0.63
N LEU A 11 -53.23 29.76 -0.43
CA LEU A 11 -52.35 29.57 -1.58
C LEU A 11 -52.80 30.65 -2.57
N PHE A 12 -52.00 31.69 -2.83
CA PHE A 12 -51.80 32.28 -4.18
C PHE A 12 -51.16 33.68 -4.25
N LEU A 13 -50.85 34.37 -3.15
CA LEU A 13 -50.22 35.70 -3.26
C LEU A 13 -48.94 35.79 -2.44
N GLY A 14 -47.81 35.54 -3.12
CA GLY A 14 -46.48 35.70 -2.55
C GLY A 14 -45.34 35.37 -3.51
N ILE A 15 -45.52 35.55 -4.83
CA ILE A 15 -44.40 35.70 -5.76
C ILE A 15 -44.20 37.20 -5.89
N ILE A 16 -43.07 37.72 -5.41
CA ILE A 16 -42.20 38.74 -6.03
C ILE A 16 -41.04 38.92 -5.06
N GLY A 17 -39.91 38.33 -5.44
CA GLY A 17 -38.65 38.41 -4.75
C GLY A 17 -37.60 37.79 -5.63
N CYS A 18 -37.41 38.36 -6.83
CA CYS A 18 -36.27 38.10 -7.70
C CYS A 18 -34.98 38.56 -7.00
N GLY A 19 -34.54 37.78 -6.02
CA GLY A 19 -33.15 37.71 -5.63
C GLY A 19 -32.60 36.46 -6.28
N SER A 20 -32.16 36.57 -7.54
CA SER A 20 -31.24 35.57 -8.12
C SER A 20 -29.93 35.65 -7.35
N LYS A 21 -29.92 35.12 -6.12
CA LYS A 21 -28.70 34.51 -5.60
C LYS A 21 -28.38 33.44 -6.62
N VAL A 22 -27.34 33.67 -7.39
CA VAL A 22 -26.60 32.63 -8.09
C VAL A 22 -26.47 31.50 -7.07
N ILE A 23 -27.28 30.45 -7.21
CA ILE A 23 -27.09 29.23 -6.46
C ILE A 23 -25.76 28.75 -7.01
N SER A 24 -24.68 29.09 -6.30
CA SER A 24 -23.33 28.75 -6.72
C SER A 24 -23.33 27.27 -7.04
N THR A 25 -23.12 26.94 -8.31
CA THR A 25 -23.09 25.57 -8.83
C THR A 25 -22.13 24.68 -8.02
N ASP A 26 -21.17 25.31 -7.36
CA ASP A 26 -20.20 24.69 -6.46
C ASP A 26 -20.86 24.04 -5.23
N ASN A 27 -21.92 24.62 -4.67
CA ASN A 27 -22.61 24.06 -3.49
C ASN A 27 -23.43 22.80 -3.84
N ILE A 28 -24.03 22.75 -5.02
CA ILE A 28 -24.78 21.56 -5.48
C ILE A 28 -23.82 20.44 -5.88
N SER A 29 -22.75 20.76 -6.60
CA SER A 29 -21.71 19.78 -6.97
C SER A 29 -21.10 19.14 -5.72
N ASN A 30 -20.74 19.96 -4.74
CA ASN A 30 -20.13 19.49 -3.48
C ASN A 30 -21.05 18.52 -2.73
N ARG A 31 -22.35 18.81 -2.62
CA ARG A 31 -23.32 17.91 -1.96
C ARG A 31 -23.44 16.57 -2.67
N ASN A 32 -23.44 16.57 -4.01
CA ASN A 32 -23.51 15.35 -4.80
C ASN A 32 -22.24 14.50 -4.68
N ASP A 33 -21.08 15.13 -4.66
CA ASP A 33 -19.79 14.44 -4.49
C ASP A 33 -19.66 13.85 -3.09
N LEU A 34 -20.12 14.55 -2.05
CA LEU A 34 -20.15 14.03 -0.69
C LEU A 34 -21.05 12.78 -0.58
N ARG A 35 -22.25 12.80 -1.18
CA ARG A 35 -23.12 11.63 -1.18
C ARG A 35 -22.49 10.44 -1.91
N LYS A 36 -21.79 10.66 -3.01
CA LYS A 36 -21.07 9.59 -3.72
C LYS A 36 -19.93 9.05 -2.88
N LEU A 37 -19.23 9.91 -2.14
CA LEU A 37 -18.16 9.50 -1.24
C LEU A 37 -18.70 8.56 -0.16
N GLU A 38 -19.84 8.89 0.43
CA GLU A 38 -20.54 8.03 1.40
C GLU A 38 -20.89 6.66 0.82
N VAL A 39 -21.48 6.62 -0.39
CA VAL A 39 -21.77 5.35 -1.09
C VAL A 39 -20.49 4.54 -1.37
N GLY A 40 -19.36 5.22 -1.59
CA GLY A 40 -18.06 4.60 -1.70
C GLY A 40 -17.61 3.94 -0.39
N TYR A 41 -17.80 4.62 0.75
CA TYR A 41 -17.50 4.07 2.07
C TYR A 41 -18.39 2.88 2.42
N GLU A 42 -19.70 2.96 2.18
CA GLU A 42 -20.63 1.85 2.36
C GLU A 42 -20.17 0.63 1.55
N ALA A 43 -19.87 0.81 0.26
CA ALA A 43 -19.36 -0.27 -0.59
C ALA A 43 -18.04 -0.88 -0.07
N PHE A 44 -17.16 -0.05 0.51
CA PHE A 44 -15.91 -0.52 1.12
C PHE A 44 -16.17 -1.36 2.37
N HIS A 45 -17.05 -0.90 3.26
CA HIS A 45 -17.42 -1.61 4.48
C HIS A 45 -18.14 -2.94 4.20
N ASP A 46 -18.95 -2.98 3.13
CA ASP A 46 -19.58 -4.20 2.62
C ASP A 46 -18.60 -5.16 1.92
N LYS A 47 -17.29 -4.86 1.94
CA LYS A 47 -16.21 -5.59 1.26
C LYS A 47 -16.39 -5.67 -0.26
N ASN A 48 -17.24 -4.81 -0.83
CA ASN A 48 -17.41 -4.68 -2.27
C ASN A 48 -16.35 -3.73 -2.85
N TYR A 49 -15.09 -4.15 -2.74
CA TYR A 49 -13.93 -3.33 -3.09
C TYR A 49 -13.91 -2.92 -4.57
N LYS A 50 -14.47 -3.75 -5.48
CA LYS A 50 -14.59 -3.42 -6.90
C LYS A 50 -15.52 -2.22 -7.12
N LYS A 51 -16.71 -2.24 -6.52
CA LYS A 51 -17.66 -1.12 -6.58
C LYS A 51 -17.06 0.13 -5.93
N ALA A 52 -16.46 -0.02 -4.76
CA ALA A 52 -15.83 1.08 -4.04
C ALA A 52 -14.72 1.74 -4.89
N SER A 53 -13.84 0.93 -5.51
CA SER A 53 -12.76 1.42 -6.38
C SER A 53 -13.29 2.27 -7.55
N VAL A 54 -14.35 1.82 -8.23
CA VAL A 54 -14.97 2.60 -9.33
C VAL A 54 -15.51 3.94 -8.84
N ILE A 55 -16.19 3.96 -7.69
CA ILE A 55 -16.75 5.20 -7.11
C ILE A 55 -15.63 6.19 -6.77
N PHE A 56 -14.58 5.72 -6.09
CA PHE A 56 -13.46 6.57 -5.71
C PHE A 56 -12.69 7.09 -6.94
N ASP A 57 -12.47 6.26 -7.97
CA ASP A 57 -11.86 6.70 -9.22
C ASP A 57 -12.67 7.82 -9.90
N ILE A 58 -14.00 7.68 -9.94
CA ILE A 58 -14.88 8.74 -10.47
C ILE A 58 -14.72 10.04 -9.66
N LEU A 59 -14.69 9.95 -8.33
CA LEU A 59 -14.57 11.12 -7.46
C LEU A 59 -13.21 11.82 -7.61
N THR A 60 -12.11 11.07 -7.67
CA THR A 60 -10.77 11.65 -7.88
C THR A 60 -10.67 12.43 -9.19
N LYS A 61 -11.36 11.97 -10.24
CA LYS A 61 -11.35 12.60 -11.57
C LYS A 61 -12.33 13.76 -11.72
N LYS A 62 -13.52 13.66 -11.11
CA LYS A 62 -14.64 14.58 -11.42
C LYS A 62 -14.98 15.57 -10.31
N SER A 63 -14.60 15.33 -9.06
CA SER A 63 -14.93 16.23 -7.95
C SER A 63 -14.25 17.60 -8.17
N LYS A 64 -14.94 18.70 -7.84
CA LYS A 64 -14.32 20.03 -7.77
C LYS A 64 -13.79 20.34 -6.36
N ASN A 65 -14.25 19.60 -5.36
CA ASN A 65 -13.79 19.75 -3.99
C ASN A 65 -12.49 18.94 -3.79
N GLU A 66 -11.41 19.65 -3.48
CA GLU A 66 -10.06 19.08 -3.28
C GLU A 66 -9.98 18.18 -2.04
N ASP A 67 -10.76 18.44 -0.99
CA ASP A 67 -10.81 17.57 0.19
C ASP A 67 -11.44 16.23 -0.15
N ILE A 68 -12.56 16.25 -0.88
CA ILE A 68 -13.23 15.03 -1.37
C ILE A 68 -12.32 14.28 -2.35
N LYS A 69 -11.63 14.98 -3.26
CA LYS A 69 -10.65 14.34 -4.16
C LYS A 69 -9.56 13.63 -3.37
N ARG A 70 -9.00 14.29 -2.36
CA ARG A 70 -7.93 13.76 -1.52
C ARG A 70 -8.40 12.52 -0.76
N GLN A 71 -9.58 12.58 -0.14
CA GLN A 71 -10.18 11.43 0.54
C GLN A 71 -10.47 10.29 -0.44
N ALA A 72 -11.05 10.58 -1.60
CA ALA A 72 -11.29 9.58 -2.63
C ALA A 72 -9.97 8.94 -3.12
N LEU A 73 -8.90 9.71 -3.26
CA LEU A 73 -7.60 9.21 -3.72
C LEU A 73 -6.97 8.25 -2.71
N TYR A 74 -7.07 8.57 -1.42
CA TYR A 74 -6.68 7.65 -0.34
C TYR A 74 -7.44 6.33 -0.42
N ASN A 75 -8.78 6.40 -0.46
CA ASN A 75 -9.61 5.20 -0.48
C ASN A 75 -9.43 4.40 -1.79
N LEU A 76 -9.16 5.07 -2.90
CA LEU A 76 -8.80 4.42 -4.16
C LEU A 76 -7.49 3.63 -4.02
N ALA A 77 -6.46 4.21 -3.39
CA ALA A 77 -5.22 3.50 -3.12
C ALA A 77 -5.47 2.26 -2.23
N CYS A 78 -6.21 2.42 -1.13
CA CYS A 78 -6.56 1.30 -0.24
C CYS A 78 -7.32 0.19 -0.96
N THR A 79 -8.35 0.52 -1.75
CA THR A 79 -9.13 -0.48 -2.52
C THR A 79 -8.27 -1.19 -3.55
N LYS A 80 -7.41 -0.46 -4.28
CA LYS A 80 -6.49 -1.03 -5.26
C LYS A 80 -5.45 -1.95 -4.62
N LEU A 81 -4.92 -1.58 -3.44
CA LEU A 81 -4.00 -2.43 -2.67
C LEU A 81 -4.68 -3.74 -2.22
N ILE A 82 -5.93 -3.68 -1.78
CA ILE A 82 -6.70 -4.87 -1.37
C ILE A 82 -7.00 -5.78 -2.57
N LEU A 83 -7.30 -5.19 -3.73
CA LEU A 83 -7.65 -5.93 -4.95
C LEU A 83 -6.44 -6.47 -5.71
N ALA A 84 -5.24 -5.98 -5.43
CA ALA A 84 -4.03 -6.38 -6.13
C ALA A 84 -3.73 -7.87 -5.90
N THR A 85 -3.71 -8.63 -7.00
CA THR A 85 -3.43 -10.07 -7.01
C THR A 85 -2.02 -10.39 -7.50
N ASN A 86 -1.33 -9.40 -8.08
CA ASN A 86 0.00 -9.56 -8.63
C ASN A 86 0.87 -8.30 -8.36
N PRO A 87 2.20 -8.40 -8.57
CA PRO A 87 3.13 -7.29 -8.29
C PRO A 87 2.87 -6.02 -9.12
N GLU A 88 2.36 -6.15 -10.34
CA GLU A 88 2.09 -5.02 -11.23
C GLU A 88 0.90 -4.20 -10.72
N GLU A 89 -0.22 -4.85 -10.40
CA GLU A 89 -1.41 -4.24 -9.79
C GLU A 89 -1.05 -3.57 -8.45
N PHE A 90 -0.20 -4.20 -7.65
CA PHE A 90 0.27 -3.62 -6.40
C PHE A 90 1.11 -2.36 -6.64
N SER A 91 1.97 -2.38 -7.66
CA SER A 91 2.78 -1.21 -8.06
C SER A 91 1.91 -0.04 -8.55
N GLU A 92 0.85 -0.33 -9.33
CA GLU A 92 -0.15 0.67 -9.73
C GLU A 92 -0.82 1.28 -8.50
N ALA A 93 -1.27 0.45 -7.56
CA ALA A 93 -1.89 0.89 -6.31
C ALA A 93 -0.94 1.79 -5.49
N MET A 94 0.34 1.43 -5.42
CA MET A 94 1.37 2.22 -4.75
C MET A 94 1.64 3.56 -5.44
N THR A 95 1.47 3.65 -6.76
CA THR A 95 1.58 4.92 -7.48
C THR A 95 0.47 5.89 -7.05
N ILE A 96 -0.74 5.38 -6.90
CA ILE A 96 -1.89 6.15 -6.39
C ILE A 96 -1.64 6.57 -4.92
N TRP A 97 -1.13 5.66 -4.09
CA TRP A 97 -0.77 5.96 -2.71
C TRP A 97 0.27 7.09 -2.61
N ASN A 98 1.35 7.00 -3.38
CA ASN A 98 2.40 8.02 -3.39
C ASN A 98 1.85 9.37 -3.83
N LYS A 99 1.02 9.40 -4.89
CA LYS A 99 0.36 10.61 -5.35
C LYS A 99 -0.49 11.25 -4.24
N TRP A 100 -1.25 10.46 -3.49
CA TRP A 100 -2.02 10.98 -2.36
C TRP A 100 -1.13 11.47 -1.22
N SER A 101 -0.10 10.70 -0.88
CA SER A 101 0.85 11.06 0.19
C SER A 101 1.58 12.37 -0.12
N ASP A 102 1.90 12.65 -1.38
CA ASP A 102 2.60 13.86 -1.79
C ASP A 102 1.70 15.11 -1.72
N LEU A 103 0.37 14.94 -1.79
CA LEU A 103 -0.58 16.05 -1.62
C LEU A 103 -0.75 16.47 -0.16
N SER A 104 -0.23 15.70 0.80
CA SER A 104 -0.43 15.93 2.23
C SER A 104 0.38 17.12 2.75
N ASP A 105 -0.31 18.06 3.42
CA ASP A 105 0.33 19.25 3.96
C ASP A 105 1.34 18.90 5.06
N LYS A 106 2.47 19.61 5.10
CA LYS A 106 3.56 19.33 6.05
C LYS A 106 3.20 19.63 7.52
N GLY A 107 2.05 20.23 7.79
CA GLY A 107 1.57 20.62 9.12
C GLY A 107 0.21 20.00 9.51
N LEU A 108 -0.09 18.79 9.01
CA LEU A 108 -1.30 18.08 9.40
C LEU A 108 -1.36 17.90 10.93
N LYS A 109 -2.51 18.26 11.53
CA LYS A 109 -2.82 17.93 12.93
C LYS A 109 -3.27 16.47 13.10
N SER A 110 -3.43 15.75 11.99
CA SER A 110 -3.84 14.35 11.90
C SER A 110 -2.68 13.45 11.48
N GLU A 111 -2.96 12.15 11.31
CA GLU A 111 -1.99 11.15 10.83
C GLU A 111 -1.30 11.57 9.53
N ASP A 112 0.02 11.35 9.44
CA ASP A 112 0.85 11.69 8.28
C ASP A 112 1.02 10.45 7.36
N PRO A 113 0.48 10.48 6.14
CA PRO A 113 0.57 9.39 5.17
C PRO A 113 1.99 8.89 4.86
N ARG A 114 2.97 9.79 4.96
CA ARG A 114 4.37 9.52 4.66
C ARG A 114 4.98 8.56 5.68
N MET A 115 4.39 8.47 6.88
CA MET A 115 4.85 7.55 7.92
C MET A 115 4.60 6.08 7.58
N TYR A 116 3.65 5.77 6.70
CA TYR A 116 3.38 4.40 6.28
C TYR A 116 4.28 3.94 5.12
N LYS A 117 4.92 4.88 4.40
CA LYS A 117 5.77 4.58 3.23
C LYS A 117 6.92 3.59 3.56
N PRO A 118 7.65 3.71 4.68
CA PRO A 118 8.66 2.72 5.06
C PRO A 118 8.07 1.34 5.32
N MET A 119 6.86 1.25 5.88
CA MET A 119 6.18 -0.02 6.13
C MET A 119 5.81 -0.72 4.81
N PHE A 120 5.20 0.01 3.87
CA PHE A 120 4.85 -0.54 2.56
C PHE A 120 6.08 -0.99 1.76
N SER A 121 7.19 -0.26 1.85
CA SER A 121 8.45 -0.67 1.22
C SER A 121 8.94 -2.04 1.72
N LYS A 122 8.84 -2.29 3.03
CA LYS A 122 9.19 -3.60 3.61
C LYS A 122 8.23 -4.70 3.15
N ILE A 123 6.92 -4.41 3.13
CA ILE A 123 5.90 -5.37 2.67
C ILE A 123 6.13 -5.73 1.19
N LEU A 124 6.39 -4.74 0.34
CA LEU A 124 6.70 -4.94 -1.08
C LEU A 124 7.92 -5.84 -1.26
N THR A 125 8.99 -5.56 -0.51
CA THR A 125 10.22 -6.36 -0.54
C THR A 125 9.94 -7.81 -0.14
N TYR A 126 9.15 -8.03 0.92
CA TYR A 126 8.78 -9.37 1.37
C TYR A 126 7.96 -10.13 0.31
N MET A 127 6.97 -9.49 -0.31
CA MET A 127 6.15 -10.14 -1.34
C MET A 127 6.96 -10.49 -2.59
N GLN A 128 7.90 -9.62 -2.99
CA GLN A 128 8.80 -9.90 -4.11
C GLN A 128 9.73 -11.09 -3.82
N CYS A 129 10.26 -11.20 -2.60
CA CYS A 129 11.05 -12.37 -2.20
C CYS A 129 10.24 -13.66 -2.19
N LYS A 130 9.00 -13.63 -1.66
CA LYS A 130 8.16 -14.82 -1.56
C LYS A 130 7.75 -15.37 -2.94
N LEU A 131 7.40 -14.49 -3.88
CA LEU A 131 7.06 -14.89 -5.24
C LEU A 131 8.26 -15.51 -5.98
N PHE A 132 9.48 -15.05 -5.69
CA PHE A 132 10.72 -15.60 -6.26
C PHE A 132 11.05 -16.99 -5.69
N GLU A 133 10.82 -17.21 -4.39
CA GLU A 133 10.98 -18.53 -3.75
C GLU A 133 9.98 -19.55 -4.31
N GLU A 134 8.73 -19.14 -4.55
CA GLU A 134 7.69 -19.99 -5.15
C GLU A 134 7.99 -20.35 -6.61
N SER A 135 8.60 -19.45 -7.40
CA SER A 135 9.01 -19.75 -8.78
C SER A 135 10.20 -20.71 -8.85
N LEU A 136 11.16 -20.61 -7.93
CA LEU A 136 12.32 -21.52 -7.89
C LEU A 136 11.94 -22.94 -7.47
N ALA A 137 10.92 -23.07 -6.61
CA ALA A 137 10.41 -24.38 -6.18
C ALA A 137 9.64 -25.14 -7.28
N GLN A 138 9.33 -24.51 -8.41
CA GLN A 138 8.61 -25.13 -9.53
C GLN A 138 9.52 -25.56 -10.71
N GLU A 139 10.81 -25.21 -10.70
CA GLU A 139 11.75 -25.56 -11.78
C GLU A 139 12.56 -26.85 -11.51
N GLU A 140 12.42 -27.51 -10.35
CA GLU A 140 13.13 -28.77 -10.02
C GLU A 140 12.51 -30.04 -10.67
N GLY A 141 11.81 -29.91 -11.81
CA GLY A 141 10.98 -31.00 -12.36
C GLY A 141 11.03 -31.27 -13.87
N THR A 142 11.99 -30.75 -14.63
CA THR A 142 12.19 -31.13 -16.03
C THR A 142 13.66 -31.38 -16.32
N GLU A 143 14.04 -32.64 -16.14
CA GLU A 143 15.27 -33.23 -16.67
C GLU A 143 15.21 -33.26 -18.21
N ASP A 144 16.29 -32.77 -18.81
CA ASP A 144 16.90 -33.21 -20.07
C ASP A 144 16.06 -33.20 -21.36
N GLU A 145 15.93 -32.03 -21.99
CA GLU A 145 15.89 -31.96 -23.46
C GLU A 145 17.16 -31.29 -24.01
N GLU A 146 17.94 -32.11 -24.70
CA GLU A 146 19.17 -31.81 -25.41
C GLU A 146 18.93 -30.74 -26.51
N PRO A 147 19.67 -29.62 -26.51
CA PRO A 147 19.48 -28.58 -27.53
C PRO A 147 19.99 -29.05 -28.89
N SER A 148 19.08 -29.36 -29.81
CA SER A 148 19.39 -29.55 -31.23
C SER A 148 19.89 -28.24 -31.85
N GLU A 149 21.07 -28.29 -32.48
CA GLU A 149 21.72 -27.18 -33.20
C GLU A 149 20.81 -26.52 -34.24
N PRO A 150 20.76 -25.18 -34.30
CA PRO A 150 20.09 -24.49 -35.39
C PRO A 150 20.97 -24.47 -36.66
N GLU A 151 20.42 -25.07 -37.71
CA GLU A 151 20.92 -25.04 -39.08
C GLU A 151 21.06 -23.59 -39.59
N VAL A 152 22.27 -23.26 -40.04
CA VAL A 152 22.68 -21.94 -40.52
C VAL A 152 22.07 -21.68 -41.90
N THR A 153 20.96 -20.95 -41.97
CA THR A 153 20.49 -20.36 -43.22
C THR A 153 20.97 -18.92 -43.38
N ASN A 154 21.63 -18.71 -44.50
CA ASN A 154 22.34 -17.52 -44.94
C ASN A 154 21.40 -16.30 -45.10
N SER A 155 21.50 -15.30 -44.22
CA SER A 155 20.76 -14.03 -44.33
C SER A 155 21.61 -12.81 -43.99
N ASN A 156 21.85 -11.99 -45.00
CA ASN A 156 22.10 -10.53 -45.01
C ASN A 156 22.92 -9.91 -43.85
N ASP A 157 24.12 -9.43 -44.19
CA ASP A 157 25.12 -8.72 -43.34
C ASP A 157 24.59 -7.55 -42.48
N LYS A 158 23.38 -7.06 -42.70
CA LYS A 158 22.81 -5.93 -41.96
C LYS A 158 22.17 -6.33 -40.62
N ASP A 159 21.67 -7.56 -40.50
CA ASP A 159 20.98 -8.04 -39.30
C ASP A 159 21.96 -8.52 -38.22
N ILE A 160 23.16 -8.95 -38.61
CA ILE A 160 24.24 -9.40 -37.71
C ILE A 160 24.78 -8.23 -36.84
N SER A 161 24.82 -7.02 -37.39
CA SER A 161 25.31 -5.82 -36.68
C SER A 161 24.39 -5.40 -35.52
N LYS A 162 23.07 -5.52 -35.71
CA LYS A 162 22.07 -5.16 -34.69
C LYS A 162 22.07 -6.18 -33.54
N ALA A 163 22.15 -7.47 -33.86
CA ALA A 163 22.23 -8.53 -32.84
C ALA A 163 23.48 -8.39 -31.96
N ARG A 164 24.63 -8.05 -32.56
CA ARG A 164 25.89 -7.83 -31.83
C ARG A 164 25.82 -6.63 -30.88
N MET A 165 25.16 -5.54 -31.28
CA MET A 165 24.95 -4.37 -30.41
C MET A 165 24.02 -4.70 -29.23
N ALA A 166 22.95 -5.44 -29.47
CA ALA A 166 22.04 -5.90 -28.40
C ALA A 166 22.77 -6.81 -27.39
N ALA A 167 23.63 -7.72 -27.85
CA ALA A 167 24.43 -8.58 -26.98
C ALA A 167 25.41 -7.78 -26.09
N ILE A 168 26.01 -6.71 -26.62
CA ILE A 168 26.90 -5.82 -25.86
C ILE A 168 26.12 -5.08 -24.77
N GLU A 169 24.91 -4.60 -25.07
CA GLU A 169 24.05 -3.92 -24.11
C GLU A 169 23.57 -4.86 -23.01
N ALA A 170 23.13 -6.07 -23.37
CA ALA A 170 22.75 -7.11 -22.41
C ALA A 170 23.90 -7.46 -21.46
N LYS A 171 25.14 -7.56 -21.98
CA LYS A 171 26.33 -7.83 -21.16
C LYS A 171 26.66 -6.68 -20.19
N LYS A 172 26.52 -5.42 -20.63
CA LYS A 172 26.67 -4.25 -19.75
C LYS A 172 25.62 -4.24 -18.65
N LEU A 173 24.39 -4.56 -18.99
CA LEU A 173 23.28 -4.62 -18.05
C LEU A 173 23.48 -5.74 -17.02
N ALA A 174 23.88 -6.94 -17.45
CA ALA A 174 24.22 -8.05 -16.57
C ALA A 174 25.35 -7.70 -15.59
N ASN A 175 26.40 -7.01 -16.05
CA ASN A 175 27.47 -6.56 -15.17
C ASN A 175 26.99 -5.55 -14.12
N LYS A 176 26.09 -4.63 -14.49
CA LYS A 176 25.48 -3.67 -13.55
C LYS A 176 24.61 -4.36 -12.49
N TYR A 177 23.84 -5.37 -12.88
CA TYR A 177 23.07 -6.15 -11.91
C TYR A 177 23.99 -6.97 -10.99
N ASN A 178 25.03 -7.60 -11.53
CA ASN A 178 26.00 -8.36 -10.74
C ASN A 178 26.72 -7.51 -9.69
N THR A 179 27.08 -6.26 -9.99
CA THR A 179 27.68 -5.36 -8.98
C THR A 179 26.69 -4.99 -7.88
N THR A 180 25.42 -4.76 -8.25
CA THR A 180 24.35 -4.43 -7.29
C THR A 180 24.03 -5.62 -6.38
N ILE A 181 23.95 -6.83 -6.93
CA ILE A 181 23.75 -8.09 -6.18
C ILE A 181 24.88 -8.27 -5.16
N LYS A 182 26.16 -8.14 -5.59
CA LYS A 182 27.31 -8.25 -4.69
C LYS A 182 27.29 -7.23 -3.54
N ALA A 183 26.81 -6.01 -3.77
CA ALA A 183 26.67 -5.01 -2.73
C ALA A 183 25.58 -5.41 -1.72
N LYS A 184 24.44 -5.91 -2.21
CA LYS A 184 23.34 -6.40 -1.37
C LYS A 184 23.73 -7.65 -0.57
N ASP A 185 24.51 -8.56 -1.13
CA ASP A 185 25.03 -9.73 -0.41
C ASP A 185 25.97 -9.35 0.75
N LYS A 186 26.71 -8.25 0.62
CA LYS A 186 27.53 -7.73 1.74
C LYS A 186 26.65 -7.15 2.84
N GLU A 187 25.61 -6.41 2.48
CA GLU A 187 24.64 -5.84 3.42
C GLU A 187 23.89 -6.96 4.18
N ILE A 188 23.43 -8.00 3.48
CA ILE A 188 22.77 -9.17 4.09
C ILE A 188 23.71 -9.86 5.10
N ARG A 189 24.99 -10.04 4.75
CA ARG A 189 25.98 -10.65 5.67
C ARG A 189 26.19 -9.80 6.92
N LEU A 190 26.25 -8.48 6.77
CA LEU A 190 26.40 -7.57 7.91
C LEU A 190 25.17 -7.65 8.83
N LEU A 191 23.97 -7.58 8.27
CA LEU A 191 22.72 -7.66 9.02
C LEU A 191 22.56 -9.01 9.73
N LYS A 192 22.92 -10.12 9.08
CA LYS A 192 22.93 -11.45 9.71
C LYS A 192 23.87 -11.51 10.92
N SER A 193 25.07 -10.94 10.79
CA SER A 193 26.02 -10.85 11.91
C SER A 193 25.48 -10.03 13.08
N GLN A 194 24.83 -8.89 12.79
CA GLN A 194 24.20 -8.07 13.82
C GLN A 194 23.04 -8.79 14.51
N MET A 195 22.20 -9.51 13.76
CA MET A 195 21.12 -10.33 14.33
C MET A 195 21.64 -11.40 15.28
N GLU A 196 22.70 -12.13 14.90
CA GLU A 196 23.29 -13.15 15.76
C GLU A 196 23.89 -12.55 17.05
N LYS A 197 24.48 -11.35 16.97
CA LYS A 197 24.95 -10.63 18.15
C LYS A 197 23.78 -10.27 19.09
N MET A 198 22.73 -9.64 18.56
CA MET A 198 21.56 -9.28 19.37
C MET A 198 20.87 -10.50 19.97
N LYS A 199 20.82 -11.62 19.26
CA LYS A 199 20.27 -12.88 19.77
C LYS A 199 21.03 -13.39 21.00
N LYS A 200 22.37 -13.37 20.96
CA LYS A 200 23.22 -13.72 22.11
C LYS A 200 23.00 -12.77 23.29
N ASP A 201 22.83 -11.48 23.03
CA ASP A 201 22.55 -10.50 24.08
C ASP A 201 21.19 -10.77 24.74
N VAL A 202 20.15 -11.07 23.94
CA VAL A 202 18.81 -11.46 24.44
C VAL A 202 18.89 -12.73 25.29
N ASP A 203 19.61 -13.76 24.85
CA ASP A 203 19.78 -15.01 25.61
C ASP A 203 20.52 -14.76 26.93
N THR A 204 21.52 -13.90 26.92
CA THR A 204 22.28 -13.51 28.12
C THR A 204 21.39 -12.77 29.11
N LEU A 205 20.63 -11.77 28.66
CA LEU A 205 19.70 -11.01 29.49
C LEU A 205 18.60 -11.92 30.08
N LYS A 206 18.10 -12.87 29.29
CA LYS A 206 17.12 -13.86 29.76
C LYS A 206 17.68 -14.74 30.89
N ASN A 207 18.93 -15.18 30.77
CA ASN A 207 19.60 -15.95 31.83
C ASN A 207 19.83 -15.12 33.10
N GLN A 208 20.19 -13.84 32.95
CA GLN A 208 20.32 -12.91 34.09
C GLN A 208 18.97 -12.68 34.79
N LEU A 209 17.89 -12.50 34.03
CA LEU A 209 16.54 -12.33 34.58
C LEU A 209 16.12 -13.55 35.39
N ASN A 210 16.31 -14.76 34.84
CA ASN A 210 16.02 -16.01 35.55
C ASN A 210 16.84 -16.16 36.85
N THR A 211 18.08 -15.68 36.85
CA THR A 211 18.93 -15.73 38.05
C THR A 211 18.43 -14.77 39.13
N LEU A 212 18.05 -13.54 38.75
CA LEU A 212 17.46 -12.56 39.66
C LEU A 212 16.13 -13.05 40.23
N GLU A 213 15.29 -13.67 39.42
CA GLU A 213 14.01 -14.23 39.86
C GLU A 213 14.20 -15.34 40.91
N LYS A 214 15.16 -16.24 40.70
CA LYS A 214 15.52 -17.27 41.70
C LYS A 214 16.04 -16.67 43.01
N ILE A 215 16.86 -15.61 42.93
CA ILE A 215 17.32 -14.90 44.12
C ILE A 215 16.11 -14.29 44.86
N HIS A 216 15.19 -13.67 44.12
CA HIS A 216 13.99 -13.08 44.70
C HIS A 216 13.13 -14.14 45.42
N GLN A 217 12.90 -15.30 44.80
CA GLN A 217 12.16 -16.41 45.41
C GLN A 217 12.81 -16.87 46.74
N LYS A 218 14.13 -17.08 46.75
CA LYS A 218 14.87 -17.47 47.97
C LYS A 218 14.76 -16.42 49.09
N ILE A 219 14.77 -15.13 48.75
CA ILE A 219 14.60 -14.05 49.73
C ILE A 219 13.18 -14.08 50.32
N GLN A 220 12.16 -14.32 49.49
CA GLN A 220 10.77 -14.41 49.95
C GLN A 220 10.55 -15.62 50.87
N GLU A 221 11.12 -16.77 50.55
CA GLU A 221 11.09 -17.97 51.40
C GLU A 221 11.72 -17.70 52.76
N LYS A 222 12.95 -17.18 52.78
CA LYS A 222 13.65 -16.82 54.04
C LYS A 222 12.88 -15.79 54.87
N LYS A 223 12.24 -14.80 54.23
CA LYS A 223 11.46 -13.80 54.94
C LYS A 223 10.27 -14.43 55.66
N LYS A 224 9.59 -15.39 55.03
CA LYS A 224 8.46 -16.12 55.64
C LYS A 224 8.89 -16.98 56.83
N GLU A 225 10.06 -17.62 56.75
CA GLU A 225 10.64 -18.39 57.85
C GLU A 225 10.92 -17.52 59.08
N ILE A 226 11.51 -16.32 58.90
CA ILE A 226 11.81 -15.40 60.00
C ILE A 226 10.54 -14.86 60.65
N THR A 227 9.49 -14.56 59.88
CA THR A 227 8.24 -14.02 60.43
C THR A 227 7.34 -15.07 61.09
N SER A 228 7.63 -16.36 60.91
CA SER A 228 6.82 -17.47 61.46
C SER A 228 7.42 -18.09 62.73
N ASN A 229 8.60 -17.64 63.17
CA ASN A 229 9.25 -17.98 64.44
C ASN A 229 9.12 -16.82 65.43
#